data_AF-A0A954Q1Q7-F1
#
_entry.id   AF-A0A954Q1Q7-F1
#
_cell.length_a   1.000
_cell.length_b   1.000
_cell.length_c   1.000
_cell.angle_alpha   90.00
_cell.angle_beta   90.00
_cell.angle_gamma   90.00
#
_symmetry.space_group_name_H-M   'P 1'
#
loop_
_entity.id
_entity.type
_entity.pdbx_description
1 polymer ?
#
loop_
_entity_poly.entity_id
_entity_poly.type
_entity_poly.pdbx_seq_one_letter_code
_entity_poly.pdbx_strand_id
1 'polypeptide(L)'
;MIDHPSDPISSTSQRTGFADEQLGTDESFDMDLLPTAELVDVGRNNFVDSEDNWNDADSLAVVLDEKSGRRSLIGRCVSGVTWLITSLFCIASLIGCLAVLTAIPIVQLIALGYLLDVAGRLAAGGKFRDSLPHLHSAGKIGLVVVAVFVGSLPVQLLVHWESVATLIAPGSNQAATLRTSAIIASFAGVLYLLWALARGGRLVHFIWPQPLQMLRRGWRPSTYRELPDKLWNFTGSLELGRFFWLGLRGAIGTLIWLVPAMIIIAANRNGETGLAGLVGGLALIALGVVMMYLPMLQAHFASENRFRALFEVRRIRRLFCYAPWAWLTAMILGLVLLPIPLYLLKIEATPREVVWLPTLVFVAFILPARLAEGLALRRATRIAKEYGDGAVKPTGKWNFFSRWIVRLLMPGVVGIYLLFVTLSQFTSWDGLQTWVQQHAILIPIPFLGGV
;
A
#
# COMPACT_ATOMS: atom_id res chain seq x y z
N MET A 1 14.72 75.50 32.02
CA MET A 1 14.23 76.54 32.92
C MET A 1 12.81 76.85 32.47
N ILE A 2 11.83 76.46 33.31
CA ILE A 2 10.42 76.94 33.33
C ILE A 2 9.56 76.39 32.18
N ASP A 3 8.78 75.33 32.41
CA ASP A 3 7.42 75.26 33.02
C ASP A 3 6.27 75.52 32.02
N HIS A 4 5.38 74.51 31.91
CA HIS A 4 3.95 74.63 31.57
C HIS A 4 3.27 75.67 32.49
N PRO A 5 2.04 76.21 32.24
CA PRO A 5 0.81 75.59 31.72
C PRO A 5 0.04 76.59 30.79
N SER A 6 -1.22 76.46 30.34
CA SER A 6 -2.49 76.14 31.01
C SER A 6 -3.64 76.18 29.98
N ASP A 7 -4.46 75.12 29.94
CA ASP A 7 -5.87 75.16 29.50
C ASP A 7 -6.68 76.11 30.42
N PRO A 8 -7.90 76.56 30.08
CA PRO A 8 -9.09 75.73 30.36
C PRO A 8 -10.33 76.02 29.48
N ILE A 9 -11.34 75.14 29.62
CA ILE A 9 -12.81 75.35 29.63
C ILE A 9 -13.40 74.00 29.17
N SER A 10 -13.67 73.05 30.08
CA SER A 10 -14.92 72.90 30.88
C SER A 10 -16.17 73.03 30.02
N SER A 11 -17.09 72.07 29.95
CA SER A 11 -17.75 71.43 31.08
C SER A 11 -18.56 70.23 30.56
N THR A 12 -18.48 69.06 31.18
CA THR A 12 -19.36 68.60 32.29
C THR A 12 -20.75 68.28 31.76
N SER A 13 -21.28 67.07 31.91
CA SER A 13 -21.95 66.57 33.12
C SER A 13 -22.91 65.47 32.59
N GLN A 14 -23.26 64.36 33.25
CA GLN A 14 -23.08 63.88 34.61
C GLN A 14 -23.76 62.49 34.68
N ARG A 15 -23.16 61.53 35.42
CA ARG A 15 -23.69 60.87 36.64
C ARG A 15 -24.94 59.98 36.47
N THR A 16 -25.15 58.88 37.17
CA THR A 16 -24.66 58.29 38.44
C THR A 16 -25.27 56.87 38.49
N GLY A 17 -24.66 55.83 39.04
CA GLY A 17 -24.49 55.53 40.47
C GLY A 17 -24.89 54.06 40.67
N PHE A 18 -23.98 53.20 41.12
CA PHE A 18 -23.87 52.66 42.50
C PHE A 18 -25.05 51.80 42.99
N ALA A 19 -24.80 50.49 43.12
CA ALA A 19 -24.85 49.68 44.35
C ALA A 19 -25.61 48.33 44.22
N ASP A 20 -24.87 47.27 44.60
CA ASP A 20 -25.25 45.99 45.21
C ASP A 20 -26.28 45.05 44.57
N GLU A 21 -25.82 43.82 44.27
CA GLU A 21 -26.16 42.60 45.04
C GLU A 21 -26.11 41.33 44.15
N GLN A 22 -25.15 40.45 44.50
CA GLN A 22 -25.08 38.99 44.38
C GLN A 22 -25.92 38.23 43.34
N LEU A 23 -25.25 37.40 42.50
CA LEU A 23 -25.38 35.93 42.55
C LEU A 23 -24.44 35.22 41.54
N GLY A 24 -23.57 34.35 42.07
CA GLY A 24 -23.25 33.02 41.52
C GLY A 24 -22.40 32.90 40.25
N THR A 25 -21.13 32.53 40.39
CA THR A 25 -20.61 31.17 40.09
C THR A 25 -19.07 31.19 40.13
N ASP A 26 -18.51 30.86 41.30
CA ASP A 26 -17.12 30.47 41.47
C ASP A 26 -16.97 28.99 41.08
N GLU A 27 -16.07 28.67 40.16
CA GLU A 27 -15.44 27.34 40.07
C GLU A 27 -13.92 27.50 40.20
N SER A 28 -13.45 27.27 41.42
CA SER A 28 -12.08 26.91 41.75
C SER A 28 -11.85 25.44 41.38
N PHE A 29 -10.80 25.15 40.61
CA PHE A 29 -10.32 23.77 40.43
C PHE A 29 -9.02 23.60 41.22
N ASP A 30 -9.20 23.23 42.48
CA ASP A 30 -8.14 22.91 43.42
C ASP A 30 -7.60 21.49 43.19
N MET A 31 -6.30 21.38 43.40
CA MET A 31 -5.51 20.16 43.37
C MET A 31 -5.72 19.39 44.69
N ASP A 32 -5.67 18.06 44.61
CA ASP A 32 -5.62 17.09 45.71
C ASP A 32 -6.93 16.78 46.46
N LEU A 33 -7.43 15.54 46.26
CA LEU A 33 -8.02 14.70 47.32
C LEU A 33 -8.14 13.25 46.83
N LEU A 34 -7.26 12.37 47.32
CA LEU A 34 -7.59 10.99 47.69
C LEU A 34 -6.77 10.59 48.93
N PRO A 35 -7.41 10.41 50.09
CA PRO A 35 -6.97 9.49 51.14
C PRO A 35 -7.99 8.34 51.22
N THR A 36 -7.62 7.07 51.34
CA THR A 36 -7.37 6.44 52.64
C THR A 36 -7.05 4.95 52.41
N ALA A 37 -5.94 4.48 52.97
CA ALA A 37 -5.76 3.08 53.39
C ALA A 37 -4.65 3.03 54.45
N GLU A 38 -5.06 3.05 55.72
CA GLU A 38 -4.28 2.64 56.90
C GLU A 38 -3.92 1.15 56.82
N LEU A 39 -2.63 0.81 56.93
CA LEU A 39 -1.91 0.31 58.12
C LEU A 39 -2.38 -1.05 58.68
N VAL A 40 -1.51 -2.07 58.52
CA VAL A 40 -1.17 -3.01 59.60
C VAL A 40 0.33 -3.35 59.53
N ASP A 41 0.95 -3.15 60.68
CA ASP A 41 2.32 -3.30 61.17
C ASP A 41 2.85 -4.75 61.16
N VAL A 42 4.18 -4.95 61.04
CA VAL A 42 5.02 -5.81 61.92
C VAL A 42 6.50 -5.64 61.52
N GLY A 43 7.29 -5.05 62.42
CA GLY A 43 8.53 -5.72 62.88
C GLY A 43 9.86 -5.28 62.31
N ARG A 44 10.45 -4.25 62.94
CA ARG A 44 11.91 -4.11 63.13
C ARG A 44 12.49 -5.37 63.79
N ASN A 45 13.56 -5.91 63.22
CA ASN A 45 14.80 -6.37 63.87
C ASN A 45 15.39 -7.59 63.15
N ASN A 46 16.54 -7.39 62.50
CA ASN A 46 17.74 -8.22 62.60
C ASN A 46 18.70 -7.77 61.49
N PHE A 47 19.45 -6.71 61.79
CA PHE A 47 20.67 -6.37 61.06
C PHE A 47 21.75 -7.27 61.64
N VAL A 48 22.04 -8.36 60.93
CA VAL A 48 23.22 -9.21 61.15
C VAL A 48 24.00 -9.19 59.85
N ASP A 49 25.28 -8.88 59.98
CA ASP A 49 26.27 -8.71 58.93
C ASP A 49 26.27 -9.86 57.91
N SER A 50 26.21 -9.52 56.61
CA SER A 50 26.63 -10.44 55.54
C SER A 50 27.34 -9.67 54.42
N GLU A 51 28.65 -9.47 54.59
CA GLU A 51 29.55 -9.07 53.50
C GLU A 51 29.65 -10.13 52.38
N ASP A 52 29.07 -11.32 52.56
CA ASP A 52 29.11 -12.43 51.59
C ASP A 52 28.09 -12.33 50.44
N ASN A 53 27.13 -11.40 50.47
CA ASN A 53 26.03 -11.36 49.48
C ASN A 53 26.38 -10.58 48.18
N TRP A 54 27.53 -9.91 48.11
CA TRP A 54 27.90 -9.09 46.95
C TRP A 54 28.54 -9.90 45.81
N ASN A 55 29.20 -11.02 46.12
CA ASN A 55 29.79 -11.91 45.09
C ASN A 55 28.73 -12.73 44.33
N ASP A 56 27.58 -13.00 44.96
CA ASP A 56 26.48 -13.73 44.31
C ASP A 56 25.65 -12.84 43.37
N ALA A 57 25.50 -11.55 43.68
CA ALA A 57 24.81 -10.61 42.81
C ALA A 57 25.60 -10.32 41.52
N ASP A 58 26.92 -10.15 41.61
CA ASP A 58 27.78 -9.93 40.45
C ASP A 58 27.97 -11.21 39.63
N SER A 59 28.07 -12.39 40.26
CA SER A 59 28.12 -13.66 39.52
C SER A 59 26.79 -13.99 38.84
N LEU A 60 25.65 -13.67 39.43
CA LEU A 60 24.35 -13.79 38.78
C LEU A 60 24.18 -12.76 37.65
N ALA A 61 24.68 -11.53 37.80
CA ALA A 61 24.66 -10.54 36.73
C ALA A 61 25.54 -10.96 35.54
N VAL A 62 26.73 -11.53 35.78
CA VAL A 62 27.61 -12.08 34.74
C VAL A 62 26.99 -13.32 34.07
N VAL A 63 26.36 -14.22 34.83
CA VAL A 63 25.68 -15.42 34.30
C VAL A 63 24.40 -15.08 33.52
N LEU A 64 23.68 -14.02 33.91
CA LEU A 64 22.52 -13.52 33.18
C LEU A 64 22.92 -12.74 31.91
N ASP A 65 24.06 -12.04 31.92
CA ASP A 65 24.63 -11.40 30.73
C ASP A 65 25.17 -12.45 29.73
N GLU A 66 25.83 -13.50 30.21
CA GLU A 66 26.29 -14.63 29.37
C GLU A 66 25.14 -15.42 28.73
N LYS A 67 23.99 -15.56 29.42
CA LYS A 67 22.80 -16.23 28.85
C LYS A 67 22.02 -15.35 27.87
N SER A 68 22.17 -14.03 27.91
CA SER A 68 21.51 -13.11 26.96
C SER A 68 22.27 -12.99 25.63
N GLY A 69 23.59 -13.17 25.65
CA GLY A 69 24.48 -13.01 24.50
C GLY A 69 24.56 -14.19 23.51
N ARG A 70 24.06 -15.38 23.88
CA ARG A 70 24.09 -16.60 23.03
C ARG A 70 22.74 -16.94 22.38
N ARG A 71 22.06 -15.97 21.77
CA ARG A 71 21.24 -16.33 20.60
C ARG A 71 22.22 -16.76 19.51
N SER A 72 22.37 -18.08 19.35
CA SER A 72 23.29 -18.70 18.40
C SER A 72 23.14 -18.00 17.03
N LEU A 73 24.24 -17.84 16.30
CA LEU A 73 24.21 -17.30 14.95
C LEU A 73 23.16 -18.04 14.09
N ILE A 74 22.96 -19.33 14.36
CA ILE A 74 21.90 -20.17 13.79
C ILE A 74 20.51 -19.63 14.11
N GLY A 75 20.21 -19.26 15.36
CA GLY A 75 18.93 -18.64 15.75
C GLY A 75 18.68 -17.30 15.06
N ARG A 76 19.72 -16.50 14.81
CA ARG A 76 19.61 -15.26 14.02
C ARG A 76 19.39 -15.54 12.54
N CYS A 77 20.07 -16.52 11.96
CA CYS A 77 19.87 -16.94 10.58
C CYS A 77 18.46 -17.51 10.37
N VAL A 78 17.99 -18.40 11.25
CA VAL A 78 16.64 -18.97 11.18
C VAL A 78 15.59 -17.88 11.35
N SER A 79 15.77 -16.96 12.30
CA SER A 79 14.87 -15.81 12.45
C SER A 79 14.87 -14.88 11.24
N GLY A 80 16.02 -14.71 10.59
CA GLY A 80 16.14 -13.93 9.35
C GLY A 80 15.43 -14.58 8.18
N VAL A 81 15.63 -15.88 7.97
CA VAL A 81 14.99 -16.66 6.90
C VAL A 81 13.47 -16.71 7.09
N THR A 82 13.01 -16.98 8.31
CA THR A 82 11.56 -16.96 8.62
C THR A 82 10.94 -15.58 8.41
N TRP A 83 11.65 -14.51 8.75
CA TRP A 83 11.22 -13.14 8.45
C TRP A 83 11.14 -12.86 6.95
N LEU A 84 12.13 -13.32 6.17
CA LEU A 84 12.13 -13.19 4.71
C LEU A 84 10.96 -13.95 4.08
N ILE A 85 10.77 -15.22 4.43
CA ILE A 85 9.68 -16.06 3.90
C ILE A 85 8.32 -15.43 4.24
N THR A 86 8.13 -14.99 5.48
CA THR A 86 6.86 -14.37 5.90
C THR A 86 6.63 -13.05 5.17
N SER A 87 7.68 -12.24 4.97
CA SER A 87 7.58 -10.96 4.25
C SER A 87 7.26 -11.17 2.77
N LEU A 88 7.94 -12.12 2.10
CA LEU A 88 7.66 -12.50 0.71
C LEU A 88 6.24 -13.04 0.56
N PHE A 89 5.77 -13.87 1.50
CA PHE A 89 4.41 -14.38 1.49
C PHE A 89 3.37 -13.26 1.66
N CYS A 90 3.61 -12.31 2.57
CA CYS A 90 2.72 -11.15 2.74
C CYS A 90 2.65 -10.29 1.47
N ILE A 91 3.79 -10.06 0.81
CA ILE A 91 3.86 -9.30 -0.45
C ILE A 91 3.16 -10.06 -1.58
N ALA A 92 3.42 -11.35 -1.74
CA ALA A 92 2.77 -12.19 -2.76
C ALA A 92 1.25 -12.23 -2.56
N SER A 93 0.80 -12.35 -1.31
CA SER A 93 -0.63 -12.30 -0.98
C SER A 93 -1.25 -10.93 -1.29
N LEU A 94 -0.54 -9.84 -0.96
CA LEU A 94 -0.97 -8.48 -1.30
C LEU A 94 -1.12 -8.31 -2.81
N ILE A 95 -0.14 -8.77 -3.59
CA ILE A 95 -0.18 -8.76 -5.05
C ILE A 95 -1.38 -9.57 -5.55
N GLY A 96 -1.63 -10.76 -5.00
CA GLY A 96 -2.80 -11.58 -5.35
C GLY A 96 -4.13 -10.89 -5.05
N CYS A 97 -4.28 -10.28 -3.87
CA CYS A 97 -5.48 -9.51 -3.53
C CYS A 97 -5.67 -8.32 -4.47
N LEU A 98 -4.61 -7.55 -4.75
CA LEU A 98 -4.70 -6.44 -5.70
C LEU A 98 -5.06 -6.95 -7.09
N ALA A 99 -4.48 -8.06 -7.55
CA ALA A 99 -4.74 -8.67 -8.85
C ALA A 99 -6.23 -9.04 -9.02
N VAL A 100 -6.84 -9.62 -7.99
CA VAL A 100 -8.28 -9.91 -7.98
C VAL A 100 -9.10 -8.62 -8.03
N LEU A 101 -8.73 -7.59 -7.25
CA LEU A 101 -9.40 -6.29 -7.30
C LEU A 101 -9.26 -5.62 -8.68
N THR A 102 -8.12 -5.80 -9.35
CA THR A 102 -7.87 -5.26 -10.69
C THR A 102 -8.64 -5.99 -11.80
N ALA A 103 -9.01 -7.25 -11.58
CA ALA A 103 -9.75 -8.03 -12.58
C ALA A 103 -11.21 -7.60 -12.71
N ILE A 104 -11.75 -6.88 -11.71
CA ILE A 104 -13.14 -6.42 -11.71
C ILE A 104 -13.16 -4.93 -12.14
N PRO A 105 -13.90 -4.58 -13.21
CA PRO A 105 -14.09 -3.19 -13.62
C PRO A 105 -14.61 -2.33 -12.46
N ILE A 106 -14.25 -1.04 -12.43
CA ILE A 106 -14.52 -0.09 -11.35
C ILE A 106 -13.75 -0.40 -10.05
N VAL A 107 -13.73 -1.65 -9.59
CA VAL A 107 -12.98 -2.09 -8.39
C VAL A 107 -11.47 -1.91 -8.59
N GLN A 108 -10.98 -2.01 -9.82
CA GLN A 108 -9.63 -1.64 -10.23
C GLN A 108 -9.17 -0.23 -9.78
N LEU A 109 -10.10 0.70 -9.52
CA LEU A 109 -9.76 2.02 -8.95
C LEU A 109 -9.24 1.92 -7.51
N ILE A 110 -9.67 0.92 -6.73
CA ILE A 110 -9.15 0.66 -5.38
C ILE A 110 -7.68 0.26 -5.48
N ALA A 111 -7.32 -0.60 -6.43
CA ALA A 111 -5.94 -1.01 -6.64
C ALA A 111 -5.06 0.16 -7.10
N LEU A 112 -5.56 0.99 -8.03
CA LEU A 112 -4.87 2.23 -8.40
C LEU A 112 -4.68 3.16 -7.20
N GLY A 113 -5.74 3.36 -6.39
CA GLY A 113 -5.68 4.15 -5.17
C GLY A 113 -4.69 3.62 -4.14
N TYR A 114 -4.62 2.30 -3.98
CA TYR A 114 -3.62 1.65 -3.13
C TYR A 114 -2.20 1.95 -3.60
N LEU A 115 -1.92 1.78 -4.90
CA LEU A 115 -0.61 2.05 -5.48
C LEU A 115 -0.21 3.53 -5.35
N LEU A 116 -1.16 4.44 -5.54
CA LEU A 116 -0.96 5.87 -5.32
C LEU A 116 -0.68 6.17 -3.85
N ASP A 117 -1.45 5.62 -2.91
CA ASP A 117 -1.24 5.81 -1.47
C ASP A 117 0.15 5.34 -1.02
N VAL A 118 0.60 4.19 -1.54
CA VAL A 118 1.95 3.66 -1.28
C VAL A 118 3.03 4.63 -1.75
N ALA A 119 2.91 5.13 -2.99
CA ALA A 119 3.85 6.13 -3.53
C ALA A 119 3.81 7.44 -2.74
N GLY A 120 2.61 7.89 -2.34
CA GLY A 120 2.37 9.12 -1.58
C GLY A 120 2.94 9.09 -0.16
N ARG A 121 2.69 8.00 0.58
CA ARG A 121 3.26 7.78 1.93
C ARG A 121 4.78 7.74 1.90
N LEU A 122 5.33 7.10 0.87
CA LEU A 122 6.78 7.02 0.70
C LEU A 122 7.38 8.37 0.33
N ALA A 123 6.73 9.13 -0.55
CA ALA A 123 7.10 10.50 -0.90
C ALA A 123 7.03 11.47 0.29
N ALA A 124 6.05 11.30 1.18
CA ALA A 124 5.90 12.07 2.41
C ALA A 124 6.96 11.74 3.49
N GLY A 125 7.75 10.68 3.31
CA GLY A 125 8.87 10.33 4.20
C GLY A 125 8.66 9.06 5.04
N GLY A 126 7.59 8.29 4.80
CA GLY A 126 7.35 7.01 5.47
C GLY A 126 8.48 6.00 5.30
N LYS A 127 8.63 5.05 6.24
CA LYS A 127 9.53 3.90 6.06
C LYS A 127 8.95 2.95 5.02
N PHE A 128 9.79 2.17 4.34
CA PHE A 128 9.34 1.21 3.30
C PHE A 128 8.24 0.27 3.81
N ARG A 129 8.43 -0.27 5.03
CA ARG A 129 7.48 -1.17 5.67
C ARG A 129 6.16 -0.49 6.06
N ASP A 130 6.23 0.79 6.46
CA ASP A 130 5.05 1.56 6.90
C ASP A 130 4.29 2.17 5.70
N SER A 131 4.91 2.17 4.52
CA SER A 131 4.33 2.69 3.28
C SER A 131 3.48 1.67 2.54
N LEU A 132 3.52 0.38 2.93
CA LEU A 132 2.64 -0.68 2.41
C LEU A 132 1.49 -0.91 3.40
N PRO A 133 0.38 -0.16 3.29
CA PRO A 133 -0.73 -0.32 4.22
C PRO A 133 -1.33 -1.72 4.07
N HIS A 134 -1.84 -2.27 5.17
CA HIS A 134 -2.53 -3.57 5.23
C HIS A 134 -1.71 -4.79 4.78
N LEU A 135 -0.38 -4.69 4.65
CA LEU A 135 0.49 -5.81 4.24
C LEU A 135 0.28 -7.07 5.09
N HIS A 136 0.15 -6.91 6.42
CA HIS A 136 -0.09 -8.04 7.32
C HIS A 136 -1.53 -8.58 7.22
N SER A 137 -2.52 -7.72 6.92
CA SER A 137 -3.90 -8.14 6.70
C SER A 137 -4.03 -8.95 5.41
N ALA A 138 -3.38 -8.51 4.33
CA ALA A 138 -3.29 -9.25 3.08
C ALA A 138 -2.64 -10.63 3.29
N GLY A 139 -1.55 -10.71 4.06
CA GLY A 139 -0.92 -11.99 4.41
C GLY A 139 -1.88 -12.98 5.11
N LYS A 140 -2.77 -12.49 5.97
CA LYS A 140 -3.81 -13.33 6.61
C LYS A 140 -4.83 -13.84 5.60
N ILE A 141 -5.29 -12.99 4.67
CA ILE A 141 -6.22 -13.38 3.60
C ILE A 141 -5.58 -14.47 2.73
N GLY A 142 -4.35 -14.26 2.27
CA GLY A 142 -3.65 -15.26 1.46
C GLY A 142 -3.42 -16.56 2.20
N LEU A 143 -3.13 -16.49 3.50
CA LEU A 143 -3.03 -17.71 4.32
C LEU A 143 -4.36 -18.46 4.36
N VAL A 144 -5.49 -17.76 4.53
CA VAL A 144 -6.83 -18.38 4.48
C VAL A 144 -7.08 -19.01 3.10
N VAL A 145 -6.70 -18.33 2.01
CA VAL A 145 -6.87 -18.88 0.66
C VAL A 145 -6.01 -20.13 0.44
N VAL A 146 -4.74 -20.08 0.81
CA VAL A 146 -3.85 -21.26 0.77
C VAL A 146 -4.40 -22.38 1.65
N ALA A 147 -4.98 -22.02 2.80
CA ALA A 147 -5.59 -22.97 3.70
C ALA A 147 -6.79 -23.69 3.08
N VAL A 148 -7.70 -22.94 2.47
CA VAL A 148 -8.83 -23.45 1.69
C VAL A 148 -8.34 -24.34 0.56
N PHE A 149 -7.34 -23.87 -0.19
CA PHE A 149 -6.77 -24.62 -1.31
C PHE A 149 -6.19 -25.97 -0.85
N VAL A 150 -5.28 -25.97 0.12
CA VAL A 150 -4.66 -27.19 0.66
C VAL A 150 -5.70 -28.10 1.31
N GLY A 151 -6.66 -27.54 2.05
CA GLY A 151 -7.77 -28.30 2.65
C GLY A 151 -8.71 -28.91 1.61
N SER A 152 -8.80 -28.33 0.41
CA SER A 152 -9.62 -28.86 -0.68
C SER A 152 -8.93 -29.97 -1.49
N LEU A 153 -7.59 -30.07 -1.46
CA LEU A 153 -6.84 -31.06 -2.24
C LEU A 153 -7.25 -32.52 -1.98
N PRO A 154 -7.43 -32.99 -0.73
CA PRO A 154 -7.84 -34.36 -0.47
C PRO A 154 -9.23 -34.67 -1.06
N VAL A 155 -10.15 -33.71 -0.99
CA VAL A 155 -11.50 -33.83 -1.55
C VAL A 155 -11.43 -33.88 -3.07
N GLN A 156 -10.65 -33.00 -3.70
CA GLN A 156 -10.45 -33.01 -5.15
C GLN A 156 -9.84 -34.33 -5.64
N LEU A 157 -8.87 -34.88 -4.90
CA LEU A 157 -8.24 -36.17 -5.22
C LEU A 157 -9.28 -37.31 -5.16
N LEU A 158 -10.09 -37.38 -4.11
CA LEU A 158 -11.12 -38.40 -3.95
C LEU A 158 -12.19 -38.33 -5.06
N VAL A 159 -12.63 -37.12 -5.43
CA VAL A 159 -13.57 -36.91 -6.53
C VAL A 159 -12.95 -37.29 -7.88
N HIS A 160 -11.67 -36.97 -8.09
CA HIS A 160 -10.97 -37.37 -9.31
C HIS A 160 -10.88 -38.91 -9.43
N TRP A 161 -10.58 -39.59 -8.32
CA TRP A 161 -10.49 -41.06 -8.29
C TRP A 161 -11.85 -41.73 -8.47
N GLU A 162 -12.92 -41.16 -7.92
CA GLU A 162 -14.30 -41.59 -8.20
C GLU A 162 -14.64 -41.46 -9.69
N SER A 163 -14.29 -40.32 -10.31
CA SER A 163 -14.53 -40.09 -11.73
C SER A 163 -13.83 -41.13 -12.61
N VAL A 164 -12.56 -41.44 -12.31
CA VAL A 164 -11.80 -42.50 -13.01
C VAL A 164 -12.42 -43.88 -12.79
N ALA A 165 -12.81 -44.22 -11.55
CA ALA A 165 -13.44 -45.50 -11.25
C ALA A 165 -14.78 -45.71 -11.99
N THR A 166 -15.55 -44.63 -12.14
CA THR A 166 -16.85 -44.65 -12.84
C THR A 166 -16.69 -44.85 -14.35
N LEU A 167 -15.62 -44.31 -14.94
CA LEU A 167 -15.29 -44.50 -16.36
C LEU A 167 -14.84 -45.93 -16.68
N ILE A 168 -14.16 -46.60 -15.74
CA ILE A 168 -13.67 -47.98 -15.92
C ILE A 168 -14.80 -49.01 -15.70
N ALA A 169 -15.57 -48.85 -14.62
CA ALA A 169 -16.61 -49.80 -14.23
C ALA A 169 -17.84 -49.05 -13.66
N PRO A 170 -18.80 -48.65 -14.53
CA PRO A 170 -19.98 -47.92 -14.10
C PRO A 170 -20.84 -48.78 -13.15
N GLY A 171 -21.18 -48.23 -11.98
CA GLY A 171 -22.01 -48.89 -10.96
C GLY A 171 -21.26 -49.80 -9.98
N SER A 172 -19.92 -49.81 -9.99
CA SER A 172 -19.15 -50.62 -9.03
C SER A 172 -19.28 -50.14 -7.57
N ASN A 173 -19.28 -51.08 -6.61
CA ASN A 173 -19.28 -50.76 -5.18
C ASN A 173 -18.08 -49.88 -4.76
N GLN A 174 -16.96 -50.00 -5.47
CA GLN A 174 -15.77 -49.17 -5.23
C GLN A 174 -16.05 -47.69 -5.53
N ALA A 175 -16.74 -47.36 -6.64
CA ALA A 175 -17.15 -46.00 -6.95
C ALA A 175 -18.08 -45.41 -5.87
N ALA A 176 -19.01 -46.21 -5.34
CA ALA A 176 -19.90 -45.77 -4.26
C ALA A 176 -19.15 -45.47 -2.95
N THR A 177 -18.17 -46.31 -2.57
CA THR A 177 -17.35 -46.05 -1.37
C THR A 177 -16.48 -44.80 -1.52
N LEU A 178 -15.89 -44.57 -2.69
CA LEU A 178 -15.12 -43.36 -3.01
C LEU A 178 -16.00 -42.11 -2.92
N ARG A 179 -17.21 -42.15 -3.48
CA ARG A 179 -18.17 -41.04 -3.40
C ARG A 179 -18.57 -40.70 -1.97
N THR A 180 -18.83 -41.71 -1.14
CA THR A 180 -19.19 -41.53 0.27
C THR A 180 -18.02 -40.94 1.07
N SER A 181 -16.80 -41.42 0.80
CA SER A 181 -15.57 -40.90 1.41
C SER A 181 -15.28 -39.44 0.99
N ALA A 182 -15.57 -39.07 -0.26
CA ALA A 182 -15.44 -37.70 -0.76
C ALA A 182 -16.41 -36.74 -0.03
N ILE A 183 -17.65 -37.17 0.23
CA ILE A 183 -18.64 -36.39 0.97
C ILE A 183 -18.19 -36.17 2.42
N ILE A 184 -17.74 -37.23 3.10
CA ILE A 184 -17.24 -37.15 4.48
C ILE A 184 -16.00 -36.24 4.54
N ALA A 185 -15.07 -36.38 3.61
CA ALA A 185 -13.90 -35.53 3.51
C ALA A 185 -14.26 -34.06 3.24
N SER A 186 -15.30 -33.79 2.45
CA SER A 186 -15.81 -32.44 2.20
C SER A 186 -16.36 -31.80 3.47
N PHE A 187 -17.21 -32.50 4.22
CA PHE A 187 -17.70 -32.04 5.52
C PHE A 187 -16.57 -31.80 6.52
N ALA A 188 -15.61 -32.73 6.61
CA ALA A 188 -14.43 -32.59 7.46
C ALA A 188 -13.56 -31.40 7.05
N GLY A 189 -13.39 -31.17 5.74
CA GLY A 189 -12.65 -30.04 5.17
C GLY A 189 -13.31 -28.70 5.50
N VAL A 190 -14.63 -28.58 5.36
CA VAL A 190 -15.39 -27.38 5.75
C VAL A 190 -15.24 -27.11 7.25
N LEU A 191 -15.37 -28.15 8.08
CA LEU A 191 -15.23 -28.01 9.53
C LEU A 191 -13.79 -27.61 9.93
N TYR A 192 -12.78 -28.17 9.25
CA TYR A 192 -11.37 -27.81 9.41
C TYR A 192 -11.11 -26.35 9.05
N LEU A 193 -11.67 -25.86 7.94
CA LEU A 193 -11.52 -24.48 7.48
C LEU A 193 -12.18 -23.48 8.42
N LEU A 194 -13.41 -23.75 8.86
CA LEU A 194 -14.12 -22.94 9.84
C LEU A 194 -13.34 -22.84 11.15
N TRP A 195 -12.70 -23.93 11.58
CA TRP A 195 -11.89 -23.94 12.78
C TRP A 195 -10.57 -23.16 12.64
N ALA A 196 -9.90 -23.26 11.50
CA ALA A 196 -8.69 -22.50 11.20
C ALA A 196 -8.96 -20.99 11.17
N LEU A 197 -10.09 -20.57 10.60
CA LEU A 197 -10.58 -19.20 10.58
C LEU A 197 -10.87 -18.68 12.01
N ALA A 198 -11.52 -19.49 12.85
CA ALA A 198 -11.86 -19.10 14.24
C ALA A 198 -10.63 -18.88 15.15
N ARG A 199 -9.46 -19.46 14.83
CA ARG A 199 -8.25 -19.42 15.68
C ARG A 199 -7.29 -18.26 15.34
N GLY A 200 -7.55 -17.46 14.31
CA GLY A 200 -6.85 -16.19 14.09
C GLY A 200 -5.75 -16.16 13.01
N GLY A 201 -5.77 -17.09 12.05
CA GLY A 201 -5.07 -16.90 10.76
C GLY A 201 -3.55 -16.73 10.83
N ARG A 202 -2.84 -17.50 11.66
CA ARG A 202 -1.35 -17.56 11.70
C ARG A 202 -0.84 -18.87 11.07
N LEU A 203 0.27 -18.83 10.32
CA LEU A 203 0.89 -19.98 9.61
C LEU A 203 1.07 -21.23 10.49
N VAL A 204 1.47 -21.04 11.74
CA VAL A 204 1.69 -22.14 12.71
C VAL A 204 0.39 -22.85 13.12
N HIS A 205 -0.74 -22.15 13.12
CA HIS A 205 -2.04 -22.73 13.47
C HIS A 205 -2.64 -23.56 12.33
N PHE A 206 -2.15 -23.36 11.11
CA PHE A 206 -2.56 -24.11 9.94
C PHE A 206 -1.82 -25.46 9.84
N ILE A 207 -0.53 -25.47 10.19
CA ILE A 207 0.32 -26.68 10.19
C ILE A 207 0.02 -27.60 11.39
N TRP A 208 -0.44 -27.07 12.53
CA TRP A 208 -0.73 -27.87 13.73
C TRP A 208 -2.12 -27.60 14.32
N PRO A 209 -3.17 -28.28 13.84
CA PRO A 209 -4.50 -28.15 14.40
C PRO A 209 -4.57 -28.94 15.71
N GLN A 210 -4.34 -28.30 16.87
CA GLN A 210 -4.63 -28.94 18.17
C GLN A 210 -6.11 -29.35 18.24
N PRO A 211 -6.48 -30.64 18.12
CA PRO A 211 -7.86 -31.07 17.92
C PRO A 211 -8.65 -31.12 19.23
N LEU A 212 -8.00 -31.33 20.37
CA LEU A 212 -8.71 -31.35 21.67
C LEU A 212 -9.24 -29.97 22.11
N GLN A 213 -8.59 -28.88 21.70
CA GLN A 213 -9.11 -27.54 21.96
C GLN A 213 -10.28 -27.16 21.02
N MET A 214 -10.41 -27.83 19.87
CA MET A 214 -11.54 -27.68 18.95
C MET A 214 -12.86 -28.11 19.59
N LEU A 215 -12.86 -29.28 20.21
CA LEU A 215 -14.06 -29.80 20.87
C LEU A 215 -14.45 -28.94 22.09
N ARG A 216 -13.46 -28.40 22.83
CA ARG A 216 -13.70 -27.57 24.03
C ARG A 216 -14.13 -26.13 23.76
N ARG A 217 -13.60 -25.47 22.71
CA ARG A 217 -13.93 -24.07 22.39
C ARG A 217 -15.00 -23.93 21.31
N GLY A 218 -15.17 -24.92 20.43
CA GLY A 218 -16.28 -24.94 19.46
C GLY A 218 -17.66 -25.04 20.11
N TRP A 219 -17.72 -25.54 21.35
CA TRP A 219 -18.96 -25.55 22.15
C TRP A 219 -19.21 -24.26 22.95
N ARG A 220 -18.34 -23.25 22.85
CA ARG A 220 -18.55 -21.95 23.52
C ARG A 220 -19.19 -20.93 22.56
N PRO A 221 -20.45 -20.50 22.81
CA PRO A 221 -21.16 -19.56 21.94
C PRO A 221 -20.52 -18.16 21.87
N SER A 222 -19.62 -17.81 22.79
CA SER A 222 -18.89 -16.53 22.76
C SER A 222 -17.98 -16.39 21.53
N THR A 223 -17.40 -17.49 21.03
CA THR A 223 -16.52 -17.46 19.85
C THR A 223 -17.27 -17.07 18.58
N TYR A 224 -18.53 -17.51 18.43
CA TYR A 224 -19.38 -17.23 17.28
C TYR A 224 -19.97 -15.82 17.28
N ARG A 225 -20.18 -15.23 18.47
CA ARG A 225 -20.67 -13.85 18.59
C ARG A 225 -19.61 -12.80 18.20
N GLU A 226 -18.33 -13.08 18.47
CA GLU A 226 -17.23 -12.14 18.16
C GLU A 226 -16.74 -12.23 16.69
N LEU A 227 -17.12 -13.28 15.96
CA LEU A 227 -16.65 -13.54 14.59
C LEU A 227 -17.17 -12.48 13.58
N PRO A 228 -18.47 -12.12 13.55
CA PRO A 228 -18.99 -11.05 12.71
C PRO A 228 -18.33 -9.71 13.01
N ASP A 229 -18.14 -9.35 14.28
CA ASP A 229 -17.51 -8.09 14.68
C ASP A 229 -16.06 -8.04 14.23
N LYS A 230 -15.31 -9.14 14.32
CA LYS A 230 -13.94 -9.23 13.79
C LYS A 230 -13.89 -9.10 12.27
N LEU A 231 -14.85 -9.68 11.54
CA LEU A 231 -14.94 -9.56 10.08
C LEU A 231 -15.33 -8.14 9.65
N TRP A 232 -16.26 -7.50 10.36
CA TRP A 232 -16.65 -6.12 10.10
C TRP A 232 -15.56 -5.12 10.44
N ASN A 233 -14.89 -5.29 11.58
CA ASN A 233 -13.73 -4.48 11.94
C ASN A 233 -12.57 -4.71 10.96
N PHE A 234 -12.39 -5.92 10.45
CA PHE A 234 -11.41 -6.20 9.41
C PHE A 234 -11.76 -5.48 8.10
N THR A 235 -12.99 -5.64 7.58
CA THR A 235 -13.46 -4.97 6.37
C THR A 235 -13.42 -3.45 6.49
N GLY A 236 -13.84 -2.91 7.63
CA GLY A 236 -13.76 -1.49 7.95
C GLY A 236 -12.32 -0.99 8.05
N SER A 237 -11.41 -1.82 8.58
CA SER A 237 -9.99 -1.48 8.64
C SER A 237 -9.35 -1.38 7.26
N LEU A 238 -9.86 -2.07 6.22
CA LEU A 238 -9.27 -2.05 4.87
C LEU A 238 -9.39 -0.69 4.16
N GLU A 239 -10.07 0.31 4.74
CA GLU A 239 -10.19 1.69 4.19
C GLU A 239 -10.52 1.74 2.68
N LEU A 240 -11.27 0.75 2.17
CA LEU A 240 -11.50 0.56 0.73
C LEU A 240 -12.09 1.81 0.06
N GLY A 241 -12.98 2.51 0.77
CA GLY A 241 -13.59 3.76 0.29
C GLY A 241 -12.56 4.89 0.11
N ARG A 242 -11.57 4.99 1.00
CA ARG A 242 -10.50 5.99 0.89
C ARG A 242 -9.62 5.70 -0.32
N PHE A 243 -9.24 4.43 -0.52
CA PHE A 243 -8.47 4.01 -1.69
C PHE A 243 -9.26 4.22 -2.98
N PHE A 244 -10.55 3.85 -3.01
CA PHE A 244 -11.41 4.10 -4.16
C PHE A 244 -11.44 5.57 -4.55
N TRP A 245 -11.63 6.46 -3.58
CA TRP A 245 -11.73 7.90 -3.84
C TRP A 245 -10.40 8.53 -4.25
N LEU A 246 -9.29 8.08 -3.65
CA LEU A 246 -7.94 8.50 -4.05
C LEU A 246 -7.64 8.03 -5.48
N GLY A 247 -7.97 6.78 -5.81
CA GLY A 247 -7.81 6.19 -7.13
C GLY A 247 -8.68 6.88 -8.19
N LEU A 248 -9.94 7.20 -7.87
CA LEU A 248 -10.85 7.92 -8.76
C LEU A 248 -10.32 9.33 -9.08
N ARG A 249 -9.90 10.09 -8.07
CA ARG A 249 -9.27 11.41 -8.26
C ARG A 249 -7.99 11.31 -9.08
N GLY A 250 -7.15 10.31 -8.79
CA GLY A 250 -5.95 10.03 -9.59
C GLY A 250 -6.29 9.76 -11.05
N ALA A 251 -7.25 8.88 -11.31
CA ALA A 251 -7.71 8.50 -12.64
C ALA A 251 -8.28 9.69 -13.42
N ILE A 252 -9.17 10.49 -12.81
CA ILE A 252 -9.72 11.72 -13.42
C ILE A 252 -8.59 12.69 -13.75
N GLY A 253 -7.65 12.88 -12.83
CA GLY A 253 -6.45 13.70 -13.04
C GLY A 253 -5.66 13.27 -14.26
N THR A 254 -5.42 11.96 -14.39
CA THR A 254 -4.70 11.42 -15.55
C THR A 254 -5.47 11.61 -16.85
N LEU A 255 -6.78 11.40 -16.82
CA LEU A 255 -7.63 11.54 -17.99
C LEU A 255 -7.60 12.97 -18.52
N ILE A 256 -7.68 13.98 -17.63
CA ILE A 256 -7.58 15.40 -18.00
C ILE A 256 -6.25 15.69 -18.70
N TRP A 257 -5.15 15.11 -18.22
CA TRP A 257 -3.84 15.27 -18.86
C TRP A 257 -3.72 14.58 -20.22
N LEU A 258 -4.52 13.55 -20.48
CA LEU A 258 -4.57 12.81 -21.75
C LEU A 258 -5.49 13.48 -22.80
N VAL A 259 -6.45 14.31 -22.38
CA VAL A 259 -7.40 15.00 -23.27
C VAL A 259 -6.71 15.71 -24.45
N PRO A 260 -5.61 16.47 -24.28
CA PRO A 260 -4.95 17.13 -25.41
C PRO A 260 -4.47 16.16 -26.48
N ALA A 261 -3.82 15.05 -26.09
CA ALA A 261 -3.37 14.03 -27.03
C ALA A 261 -4.56 13.35 -27.72
N MET A 262 -5.64 13.08 -26.97
CA MET A 262 -6.87 12.48 -27.50
C MET A 262 -7.59 13.36 -28.52
N ILE A 263 -7.70 14.67 -28.28
CA ILE A 263 -8.32 15.62 -29.21
C ILE A 263 -7.52 15.68 -30.52
N ILE A 264 -6.19 15.73 -30.43
CA ILE A 264 -5.30 15.78 -31.60
C ILE A 264 -5.48 14.53 -32.48
N ILE A 265 -5.56 13.35 -31.85
CA ILE A 265 -5.78 12.07 -32.55
C ILE A 265 -7.19 11.99 -33.15
N ALA A 266 -8.21 12.33 -32.37
CA ALA A 266 -9.61 12.26 -32.82
C ALA A 266 -9.90 13.20 -34.00
N ALA A 267 -9.33 14.40 -34.00
CA ALA A 267 -9.48 15.38 -35.07
C ALA A 267 -8.88 14.92 -36.42
N ASN A 268 -7.93 13.98 -36.40
CA ASN A 268 -7.16 13.60 -37.60
C ASN A 268 -7.41 12.17 -38.08
N ARG A 269 -8.29 11.42 -37.40
CA ARG A 269 -8.65 10.04 -37.79
C ARG A 269 -9.30 9.94 -39.17
N ASN A 270 -9.87 11.04 -39.69
CA ASN A 270 -10.58 11.08 -40.97
C ASN A 270 -9.80 11.81 -42.10
N GLY A 271 -8.54 12.22 -41.86
CA GLY A 271 -7.78 12.99 -42.85
C GLY A 271 -6.94 12.11 -43.78
N GLU A 272 -7.34 11.93 -45.03
CA GLU A 272 -6.61 11.19 -46.09
C GLU A 272 -5.34 11.91 -46.62
N THR A 273 -4.72 12.79 -45.84
CA THR A 273 -3.59 13.63 -46.31
C THR A 273 -2.36 13.48 -45.43
N GLY A 274 -1.16 13.77 -45.96
CA GLY A 274 0.12 13.74 -45.24
C GLY A 274 0.17 14.58 -43.95
N LEU A 275 -0.82 15.46 -43.74
CA LEU A 275 -1.09 16.15 -42.47
C LEU A 275 -1.39 15.19 -41.32
N ALA A 276 -2.01 14.03 -41.57
CA ALA A 276 -2.28 13.04 -40.54
C ALA A 276 -1.00 12.52 -39.86
N GLY A 277 0.11 12.40 -40.61
CA GLY A 277 1.41 12.00 -40.07
C GLY A 277 2.04 13.06 -39.17
N LEU A 278 1.99 14.33 -39.59
CA LEU A 278 2.47 15.47 -38.80
C LEU A 278 1.69 15.61 -37.48
N VAL A 279 0.37 15.45 -37.55
CA VAL A 279 -0.49 15.59 -36.38
C VAL A 279 -0.38 14.38 -35.45
N GLY A 280 -0.22 13.17 -35.99
CA GLY A 280 0.14 11.98 -35.20
C GLY A 280 1.49 12.15 -34.49
N GLY A 281 2.49 12.74 -35.17
CA GLY A 281 3.76 13.11 -34.56
C GLY A 281 3.61 14.13 -33.43
N LEU A 282 2.77 15.14 -33.61
CA LEU A 282 2.46 16.11 -32.55
C LEU A 282 1.75 15.47 -31.36
N ALA A 283 0.82 14.54 -31.60
CA ALA A 283 0.16 13.77 -30.54
C ALA A 283 1.16 12.89 -29.77
N LEU A 284 2.12 12.26 -30.46
CA LEU A 284 3.21 11.51 -29.83
C LEU A 284 4.07 12.39 -28.95
N ILE A 285 4.43 13.59 -29.41
CA ILE A 285 5.20 14.55 -28.62
C ILE A 285 4.41 15.00 -27.40
N ALA A 286 3.12 15.34 -27.58
CA ALA A 286 2.24 15.72 -26.49
C ALA A 286 2.14 14.58 -25.46
N LEU A 287 1.98 13.35 -25.91
CA LEU A 287 1.94 12.17 -25.05
C LEU A 287 3.27 11.97 -24.31
N GLY A 288 4.41 12.15 -24.98
CA GLY A 288 5.72 12.10 -24.35
C GLY A 288 5.87 13.12 -23.23
N VAL A 289 5.37 14.34 -23.44
CA VAL A 289 5.34 15.38 -22.39
C VAL A 289 4.48 14.92 -21.21
N VAL A 290 3.30 14.34 -21.47
CA VAL A 290 2.43 13.80 -20.41
C VAL A 290 3.15 12.70 -19.62
N MET A 291 3.71 11.69 -20.30
CA MET A 291 4.44 10.58 -19.66
C MET A 291 5.65 11.06 -18.83
N MET A 292 6.30 12.14 -19.25
CA MET A 292 7.45 12.69 -18.56
C MET A 292 7.10 13.32 -17.19
N TYR A 293 5.90 13.88 -17.03
CA TYR A 293 5.51 14.61 -15.82
C TYR A 293 4.51 13.84 -14.95
N LEU A 294 3.59 13.11 -15.56
CA LEU A 294 2.40 12.59 -14.91
C LEU A 294 2.70 11.58 -13.79
N PRO A 295 3.61 10.59 -13.93
CA PRO A 295 3.89 9.64 -12.84
C PRO A 295 4.34 10.33 -11.55
N MET A 296 5.11 11.40 -11.69
CA MET A 296 5.62 12.18 -10.55
C MET A 296 4.56 13.11 -9.98
N LEU A 297 3.68 13.65 -10.82
CA LEU A 297 2.51 14.40 -10.39
C LEU A 297 1.53 13.50 -9.62
N GLN A 298 1.37 12.24 -10.02
CA GLN A 298 0.57 11.23 -9.32
C GLN A 298 1.13 10.91 -7.93
N ALA A 299 2.45 10.69 -7.82
CA ALA A 299 3.10 10.47 -6.53
C ALA A 299 2.98 11.70 -5.60
N HIS A 300 3.11 12.91 -6.16
CA HIS A 300 2.96 14.16 -5.41
C HIS A 300 1.52 14.40 -4.95
N PHE A 301 0.56 14.18 -5.84
CA PHE A 301 -0.87 14.20 -5.52
C PHE A 301 -1.23 13.28 -4.37
N ALA A 302 -0.72 12.06 -4.39
CA ALA A 302 -0.97 11.10 -3.33
C ALA A 302 -0.33 11.51 -2.00
N SER A 303 0.83 12.18 -2.03
CA SER A 303 1.49 12.69 -0.82
C SER A 303 0.75 13.85 -0.17
N GLU A 304 0.16 14.73 -0.97
CA GLU A 304 -0.53 15.92 -0.46
C GLU A 304 -2.04 15.72 -0.26
N ASN A 305 -2.62 14.70 -0.88
CA ASN A 305 -4.07 14.45 -0.93
C ASN A 305 -4.88 15.66 -1.45
N ARG A 306 -4.27 16.49 -2.31
CA ARG A 306 -4.88 17.69 -2.92
C ARG A 306 -4.99 17.53 -4.42
N PHE A 307 -6.21 17.56 -4.97
CA PHE A 307 -6.43 17.39 -6.43
C PHE A 307 -5.65 18.41 -7.28
N ARG A 308 -5.46 19.64 -6.78
CA ARG A 308 -4.68 20.68 -7.46
C ARG A 308 -3.20 20.31 -7.66
N ALA A 309 -2.64 19.45 -6.82
CA ALA A 309 -1.24 19.02 -6.90
C ALA A 309 -0.91 18.26 -8.20
N LEU A 310 -1.92 17.66 -8.85
CA LEU A 310 -1.78 17.04 -10.19
C LEU A 310 -1.44 18.05 -11.30
N PHE A 311 -1.65 19.35 -11.04
CA PHE A 311 -1.38 20.42 -12.01
C PHE A 311 -0.20 21.30 -11.59
N GLU A 312 0.48 20.99 -10.48
CA GLU A 312 1.62 21.76 -9.97
C GLU A 312 2.95 21.40 -10.65
N VAL A 313 2.97 21.50 -11.99
CA VAL A 313 4.15 21.20 -12.82
C VAL A 313 5.38 22.02 -12.39
N ARG A 314 5.16 23.26 -11.94
CA ARG A 314 6.24 24.14 -11.44
C ARG A 314 6.91 23.59 -10.19
N ARG A 315 6.15 22.95 -9.29
CA ARG A 315 6.70 22.33 -8.06
C ARG A 315 7.54 21.12 -8.45
N ILE A 316 7.01 20.25 -9.31
CA ILE A 316 7.72 19.08 -9.84
C ILE A 316 9.02 19.45 -10.56
N ARG A 317 8.99 20.46 -11.44
CA ARG A 317 10.19 20.96 -12.14
C ARG A 317 11.26 21.52 -11.19
N ARG A 318 10.84 22.12 -10.07
CA ARG A 318 11.78 22.54 -9.01
C ARG A 318 12.37 21.32 -8.30
N LEU A 319 11.54 20.36 -7.89
CA LEU A 319 11.97 19.15 -7.20
C LEU A 319 12.96 18.31 -8.03
N PHE A 320 12.76 18.23 -9.34
CA PHE A 320 13.71 17.59 -10.26
C PHE A 320 15.14 18.14 -10.14
N CYS A 321 15.30 19.42 -9.84
CA CYS A 321 16.62 20.04 -9.74
C CYS A 321 17.45 19.57 -8.53
N TYR A 322 16.83 18.95 -7.52
CA TYR A 322 17.48 18.53 -6.28
C TYR A 322 17.98 17.08 -6.34
N ALA A 323 17.28 16.20 -7.07
CA ALA A 323 17.65 14.78 -7.18
C ALA A 323 17.45 14.22 -8.61
N PRO A 324 18.19 14.73 -9.61
CA PRO A 324 17.98 14.35 -11.01
C PRO A 324 18.22 12.86 -11.26
N TRP A 325 19.24 12.26 -10.66
CA TRP A 325 19.54 10.83 -10.83
C TRP A 325 18.46 9.91 -10.27
N ALA A 326 17.91 10.23 -9.08
CA ALA A 326 16.83 9.44 -8.50
C ALA A 326 15.57 9.51 -9.39
N TRP A 327 15.32 10.68 -9.98
CA TRP A 327 14.25 10.90 -10.94
C TRP A 327 14.42 10.06 -12.20
N LEU A 328 15.64 10.05 -12.77
CA LEU A 328 15.96 9.23 -13.93
C LEU A 328 15.76 7.76 -13.63
N THR A 329 16.27 7.26 -12.51
CA THR A 329 16.11 5.86 -12.11
C THR A 329 14.64 5.49 -11.94
N ALA A 330 13.83 6.34 -11.30
CA ALA A 330 12.40 6.09 -11.19
C ALA A 330 11.69 6.08 -12.54
N MET A 331 12.08 6.96 -13.47
CA MET A 331 11.50 6.98 -14.81
C MET A 331 11.92 5.77 -15.65
N ILE A 332 13.19 5.34 -15.57
CA ILE A 332 13.68 4.11 -16.23
C ILE A 332 12.93 2.90 -15.67
N LEU A 333 12.82 2.78 -14.35
CA LEU A 333 12.09 1.68 -13.73
C LEU A 333 10.61 1.69 -14.10
N GLY A 334 9.97 2.86 -14.00
CA GLY A 334 8.53 3.01 -14.13
C GLY A 334 7.98 3.07 -15.55
N LEU A 335 8.78 3.45 -16.55
CA LEU A 335 8.35 3.49 -17.95
C LEU A 335 8.99 2.39 -18.80
N VAL A 336 10.25 2.03 -18.54
CA VAL A 336 11.01 1.12 -19.42
C VAL A 336 11.13 -0.26 -18.79
N LEU A 337 11.84 -0.41 -17.67
CA LEU A 337 12.24 -1.73 -17.18
C LEU A 337 11.05 -2.60 -16.72
N LEU A 338 10.12 -2.01 -15.97
CA LEU A 338 9.01 -2.77 -15.37
C LEU A 338 7.79 -2.91 -16.31
N PRO A 339 7.44 -1.90 -17.13
CA PRO A 339 6.32 -2.05 -18.06
C PRO A 339 6.62 -2.81 -19.34
N ILE A 340 7.86 -2.80 -19.88
CA ILE A 340 8.17 -3.47 -21.16
C ILE A 340 7.79 -4.96 -21.14
N PRO A 341 8.10 -5.75 -20.09
CA PRO A 341 7.64 -7.14 -19.99
C PRO A 341 6.11 -7.28 -20.06
N LEU A 342 5.37 -6.31 -19.52
CA LEU A 342 3.90 -6.29 -19.55
C LEU A 342 3.36 -6.01 -20.96
N TYR A 343 4.02 -5.14 -21.72
CA TYR A 343 3.66 -4.88 -23.12
C TYR A 343 3.95 -6.09 -24.02
N LEU A 344 5.03 -6.84 -23.75
CA LEU A 344 5.31 -8.09 -24.47
C LEU A 344 4.24 -9.16 -24.20
N LEU A 345 3.80 -9.29 -22.94
CA LEU A 345 2.74 -10.23 -22.57
C LEU A 345 1.41 -9.90 -23.26
N LYS A 346 1.18 -8.64 -23.61
CA LYS A 346 -0.03 -8.19 -24.33
C LYS A 346 -0.07 -8.66 -25.81
N ILE A 347 1.04 -9.14 -26.38
CA ILE A 347 1.12 -9.55 -27.79
C ILE A 347 0.48 -10.94 -28.01
N GLU A 348 0.32 -11.75 -26.96
CA GLU A 348 -0.25 -13.09 -27.05
C GLU A 348 -1.71 -13.10 -26.58
N ALA A 349 -2.63 -13.62 -27.42
CA ALA A 349 -4.04 -13.73 -27.07
C ALA A 349 -4.21 -14.76 -25.94
N THR A 350 -4.32 -14.30 -24.69
CA THR A 350 -4.56 -15.20 -23.57
C THR A 350 -5.97 -15.80 -23.66
N PRO A 351 -6.12 -17.14 -23.57
CA PRO A 351 -7.42 -17.79 -23.48
C PRO A 351 -8.24 -17.23 -22.32
N ARG A 352 -9.58 -17.26 -22.44
CA ARG A 352 -10.49 -16.72 -21.41
C ARG A 352 -10.27 -17.32 -20.03
N GLU A 353 -9.76 -18.56 -19.94
CA GLU A 353 -9.45 -19.22 -18.67
C GLU A 353 -8.23 -18.62 -17.94
N VAL A 354 -7.37 -17.85 -18.62
CA VAL A 354 -6.07 -17.37 -18.10
C VAL A 354 -6.02 -15.84 -17.96
N VAL A 355 -7.15 -15.15 -18.13
CA VAL A 355 -7.26 -13.67 -18.09
C VAL A 355 -6.82 -13.06 -16.75
N TRP A 356 -6.79 -13.85 -15.67
CA TRP A 356 -6.33 -13.43 -14.34
C TRP A 356 -4.80 -13.42 -14.18
N LEU A 357 -4.05 -14.14 -15.01
CA LEU A 357 -2.59 -14.26 -14.87
C LEU A 357 -1.88 -12.95 -15.29
N PRO A 358 -2.24 -12.30 -16.40
CA PRO A 358 -1.72 -10.99 -16.76
C PRO A 358 -1.94 -9.92 -15.70
N THR A 359 -3.06 -9.92 -14.96
CA THR A 359 -3.32 -8.91 -13.92
C THR A 359 -2.39 -9.10 -12.71
N LEU A 360 -2.06 -10.34 -12.35
CA LEU A 360 -1.09 -10.65 -11.30
C LEU A 360 0.31 -10.15 -11.69
N VAL A 361 0.75 -10.45 -12.91
CA VAL A 361 2.03 -9.97 -13.43
C VAL A 361 2.04 -8.44 -13.50
N PHE A 362 0.96 -7.81 -13.99
CA PHE A 362 0.82 -6.37 -14.01
C PHE A 362 1.02 -5.74 -12.62
N VAL A 363 0.30 -6.23 -11.60
CA VAL A 363 0.41 -5.72 -10.22
C VAL A 363 1.83 -5.92 -9.67
N ALA A 364 2.44 -7.08 -9.94
CA ALA A 364 3.78 -7.40 -9.46
C ALA A 364 4.85 -6.44 -10.00
N PHE A 365 4.69 -5.96 -11.24
CA PHE A 365 5.64 -5.03 -11.88
C PHE A 365 5.30 -3.55 -11.65
N ILE A 366 4.02 -3.18 -11.55
CA ILE A 366 3.63 -1.77 -11.33
C ILE A 366 3.89 -1.31 -9.89
N LEU A 367 3.78 -2.20 -8.90
CA LEU A 367 4.04 -1.88 -7.50
C LEU A 367 5.48 -1.37 -7.25
N PRO A 368 6.54 -2.08 -7.69
CA PRO A 368 7.91 -1.57 -7.56
C PRO A 368 8.16 -0.30 -8.38
N ALA A 369 7.47 -0.10 -9.51
CA ALA A 369 7.55 1.14 -10.28
C ALA A 369 7.06 2.33 -9.45
N ARG A 370 5.86 2.22 -8.85
CA ARG A 370 5.28 3.28 -8.01
C ARG A 370 6.07 3.53 -6.72
N LEU A 371 6.68 2.50 -6.15
CA LEU A 371 7.63 2.66 -5.04
C LEU A 371 8.86 3.47 -5.45
N ALA A 372 9.42 3.22 -6.64
CA ALA A 372 10.56 3.99 -7.14
C ALA A 372 10.22 5.47 -7.34
N GLU A 373 9.02 5.77 -7.85
CA GLU A 373 8.52 7.15 -8.00
C GLU A 373 8.40 7.86 -6.64
N GLY A 374 7.80 7.19 -5.65
CA GLY A 374 7.70 7.71 -4.29
C GLY A 374 9.06 7.96 -3.63
N LEU A 375 10.04 7.06 -3.81
CA LEU A 375 11.40 7.20 -3.29
C LEU A 375 12.18 8.35 -3.95
N ALA A 376 12.04 8.51 -5.26
CA ALA A 376 12.66 9.61 -5.99
C ALA A 376 12.12 10.95 -5.50
N LEU A 377 10.80 11.04 -5.31
CA LEU A 377 10.15 12.23 -4.78
C LEU A 377 10.58 12.51 -3.34
N ARG A 378 10.63 11.50 -2.48
CA ARG A 378 11.12 11.61 -1.08
C ARG A 378 12.54 12.17 -1.02
N ARG A 379 13.43 11.67 -1.87
CA ARG A 379 14.82 12.15 -1.91
C ARG A 379 14.89 13.60 -2.37
N ALA A 380 14.12 13.94 -3.41
CA ALA A 380 14.04 15.31 -3.91
C ALA A 380 13.48 16.28 -2.86
N THR A 381 12.42 15.90 -2.14
CA THR A 381 11.80 16.74 -1.10
C THR A 381 12.69 16.89 0.13
N ARG A 382 13.37 15.82 0.56
CA ARG A 382 14.35 15.88 1.66
C ARG A 382 15.45 16.89 1.38
N ILE A 383 16.06 16.80 0.20
CA ILE A 383 17.11 17.74 -0.20
C ILE A 383 16.52 19.14 -0.40
N ALA A 384 15.33 19.29 -0.99
CA ALA A 384 14.71 20.61 -1.16
C ALA A 384 14.45 21.32 0.19
N LYS A 385 14.09 20.57 1.24
CA LYS A 385 13.86 21.10 2.59
C LYS A 385 15.15 21.65 3.22
N GLU A 386 16.29 20.99 2.98
CA GLU A 386 17.62 21.46 3.42
C GLU A 386 17.99 22.81 2.77
N TYR A 387 17.42 23.14 1.61
CA TYR A 387 17.66 24.39 0.86
C TYR A 387 16.49 25.39 0.95
N GLY A 388 15.78 25.42 2.09
CA GLY A 388 14.69 26.37 2.35
C GLY A 388 13.46 26.12 1.48
N ASP A 389 12.94 24.88 1.53
CA ASP A 389 11.74 24.42 0.80
C ASP A 389 11.78 24.62 -0.73
N GLY A 390 12.98 24.64 -1.27
CA GLY A 390 13.22 24.76 -2.70
C GLY A 390 13.17 26.20 -3.24
N ALA A 391 13.38 27.20 -2.36
CA ALA A 391 13.61 28.58 -2.76
C ALA A 391 14.98 28.76 -3.42
N VAL A 392 15.99 28.06 -2.91
CA VAL A 392 17.37 28.10 -3.43
C VAL A 392 17.71 26.79 -4.12
N LYS A 393 18.27 26.88 -5.34
CA LYS A 393 18.73 25.69 -6.08
C LYS A 393 20.14 25.32 -5.59
N PRO A 394 20.48 24.03 -5.50
CA PRO A 394 21.85 23.63 -5.19
C PRO A 394 22.78 24.15 -6.28
N THR A 395 23.73 25.00 -5.89
CA THR A 395 24.71 25.65 -6.76
C THR A 395 26.02 24.87 -6.70
N GLY A 396 26.44 24.33 -7.84
CA GLY A 396 27.69 23.58 -7.97
C GLY A 396 27.86 23.07 -9.40
N LYS A 397 29.11 23.06 -9.90
CA LYS A 397 29.42 22.62 -11.27
C LYS A 397 28.94 21.18 -11.50
N TRP A 398 29.19 20.28 -10.54
CA TRP A 398 28.73 18.89 -10.61
C TRP A 398 27.20 18.75 -10.69
N ASN A 399 26.46 19.49 -9.86
CA ASN A 399 24.99 19.50 -9.88
C ASN A 399 24.44 20.13 -11.17
N PHE A 400 25.14 21.09 -11.77
CA PHE A 400 24.81 21.61 -13.09
C PHE A 400 24.98 20.55 -14.18
N PHE A 401 26.15 19.92 -14.28
CA PHE A 401 26.41 18.86 -15.27
C PHE A 401 25.43 17.68 -15.11
N SER A 402 25.22 17.20 -13.87
CA SER A 402 24.27 16.13 -13.58
C SER A 402 22.84 16.45 -14.06
N ARG A 403 22.36 17.69 -13.84
CA ARG A 403 21.02 18.10 -14.29
C ARG A 403 20.92 18.13 -15.81
N TRP A 404 21.95 18.62 -16.50
CA TRP A 404 21.95 18.68 -17.97
C TRP A 404 22.00 17.29 -18.60
N ILE A 405 22.86 16.41 -18.08
CA ILE A 405 22.94 15.01 -18.53
C ILE A 405 21.58 14.34 -18.36
N VAL A 406 20.98 14.40 -17.16
CA VAL A 406 19.68 13.77 -16.93
C VAL A 406 18.58 14.42 -17.78
N ARG A 407 18.60 15.74 -17.96
CA ARG A 407 17.61 16.42 -18.81
C ARG A 407 17.71 16.03 -20.27
N LEU A 408 18.90 15.68 -20.77
CA LEU A 408 19.10 15.13 -22.11
C LEU A 408 18.64 13.66 -22.18
N LEU A 409 18.90 12.87 -21.13
CA LEU A 409 18.53 11.45 -21.08
C LEU A 409 17.01 11.22 -20.91
N MET A 410 16.30 12.09 -20.19
CA MET A 410 14.87 11.95 -19.90
C MET A 410 13.98 11.83 -21.16
N PRO A 411 14.12 12.70 -22.18
CA PRO A 411 13.44 12.51 -23.47
C PRO A 411 13.81 11.20 -24.16
N GLY A 412 15.05 10.71 -24.00
CA GLY A 412 15.46 9.41 -24.53
C GLY A 412 14.73 8.24 -23.88
N VAL A 413 14.59 8.25 -22.55
CA VAL A 413 13.82 7.24 -21.80
C VAL A 413 12.36 7.22 -22.24
N VAL A 414 11.74 8.40 -22.33
CA VAL A 414 10.36 8.54 -22.81
C VAL A 414 10.24 8.14 -24.27
N GLY A 415 11.20 8.51 -25.12
CA GLY A 415 11.24 8.15 -26.53
C GLY A 415 11.33 6.64 -26.76
N ILE A 416 12.15 5.93 -25.98
CA ILE A 416 12.22 4.46 -26.00
C ILE A 416 10.85 3.87 -25.62
N TYR A 417 10.24 4.38 -24.54
CA TYR A 417 8.90 3.93 -24.14
C TYR A 417 7.85 4.18 -25.24
N LEU A 418 7.83 5.38 -25.84
CA LEU A 418 6.91 5.70 -26.94
C LEU A 418 7.18 4.85 -28.19
N LEU A 419 8.43 4.50 -28.46
CA LEU A 419 8.78 3.57 -29.53
C LEU A 419 8.16 2.19 -29.25
N PHE A 420 8.24 1.67 -28.03
CA PHE A 420 7.56 0.42 -27.67
C PHE A 420 6.04 0.53 -27.75
N VAL A 421 5.45 1.64 -27.29
CA VAL A 421 3.99 1.87 -27.38
C VAL A 421 3.54 1.92 -28.85
N THR A 422 4.28 2.60 -29.72
CA THR A 422 3.98 2.68 -31.15
C THR A 422 4.24 1.37 -31.87
N LEU A 423 5.29 0.62 -31.55
CA LEU A 423 5.49 -0.72 -32.11
C LEU A 423 4.36 -1.67 -31.67
N SER A 424 3.97 -1.61 -30.38
CA SER A 424 2.88 -2.43 -29.83
C SER A 424 1.56 -2.18 -30.56
N GLN A 425 1.30 -0.98 -31.07
CA GLN A 425 0.06 -0.68 -31.80
C GLN A 425 -0.06 -1.47 -33.11
N PHE A 426 1.07 -1.79 -33.74
CA PHE A 426 1.13 -2.53 -35.00
C PHE A 426 1.12 -4.04 -34.79
N THR A 427 1.41 -4.50 -33.56
CA THR A 427 1.46 -5.93 -33.21
C THR A 427 0.29 -6.40 -32.35
N SER A 428 -0.43 -5.51 -31.66
CA SER A 428 -1.53 -5.89 -30.75
C SER A 428 -2.91 -5.91 -31.43
N TRP A 429 -3.76 -6.88 -31.04
CA TRP A 429 -5.13 -7.06 -31.54
C TRP A 429 -6.08 -5.87 -31.23
N ASP A 430 -5.80 -5.06 -30.19
CA ASP A 430 -6.65 -3.93 -29.75
C ASP A 430 -6.48 -2.63 -30.57
N GLY A 431 -5.55 -2.58 -31.53
CA GLY A 431 -5.34 -1.41 -32.40
C GLY A 431 -5.16 -0.07 -31.65
N LEU A 432 -5.89 0.98 -32.07
CA LEU A 432 -5.83 2.34 -31.52
C LEU A 432 -6.34 2.48 -30.06
N GLN A 433 -7.01 1.48 -29.48
CA GLN A 433 -7.45 1.53 -28.07
C GLN A 433 -6.28 1.44 -27.07
N THR A 434 -5.11 0.98 -27.51
CA THR A 434 -3.85 1.00 -26.74
C THR A 434 -3.46 2.40 -26.25
N TRP A 435 -3.88 3.45 -26.96
CA TRP A 435 -3.60 4.84 -26.62
C TRP A 435 -4.39 5.36 -25.42
N VAL A 436 -5.61 4.84 -25.22
CA VAL A 436 -6.47 5.16 -24.06
C VAL A 436 -6.12 4.25 -22.88
N GLN A 437 -5.78 2.99 -23.17
CA GLN A 437 -5.38 1.98 -22.20
C GLN A 437 -3.87 2.05 -21.90
N GLN A 438 -3.39 3.17 -21.41
CA GLN A 438 -1.98 3.29 -21.04
C GLN A 438 -1.72 2.62 -19.70
N HIS A 439 -1.27 1.37 -19.76
CA HIS A 439 -0.99 0.50 -18.61
C HIS A 439 0.05 1.09 -17.64
N ALA A 440 0.92 2.00 -18.11
CA ALA A 440 1.87 2.70 -17.25
C ALA A 440 1.21 3.75 -16.32
N ILE A 441 0.06 4.30 -16.70
CA ILE A 441 -0.50 5.52 -16.07
C ILE A 441 -1.98 5.39 -15.68
N LEU A 442 -2.78 4.70 -16.50
CA LEU A 442 -4.18 4.46 -16.29
C LEU A 442 -4.46 3.08 -15.69
N ILE A 443 -5.69 2.97 -15.22
CA ILE A 443 -6.28 1.88 -14.45
C ILE A 443 -5.93 0.51 -15.07
N PRO A 444 -5.58 -0.51 -14.27
CA PRO A 444 -5.48 -1.88 -14.77
C PRO A 444 -6.85 -2.31 -15.29
N ILE A 445 -7.00 -2.38 -16.61
CA ILE A 445 -8.24 -2.82 -17.24
C ILE A 445 -8.08 -4.33 -17.51
N PRO A 446 -9.02 -5.18 -17.03
CA PRO A 446 -9.03 -6.58 -17.43
C PRO A 446 -9.18 -6.67 -18.95
N PHE A 447 -8.42 -7.58 -19.56
CA PHE A 447 -8.40 -7.86 -20.99
C PHE A 447 -9.76 -8.36 -21.49
N LEU A 448 -10.72 -7.44 -21.65
CA LEU A 448 -12.04 -7.68 -22.22
C LEU A 448 -11.99 -7.31 -23.71
N GLY A 449 -11.10 -7.96 -24.47
CA GLY A 449 -11.05 -7.92 -25.92
C GLY A 449 -11.49 -9.28 -26.45
N GLY A 450 -12.79 -9.44 -26.74
CA GLY A 450 -13.31 -10.70 -27.25
C GLY A 450 -14.81 -10.65 -27.51
N VAL A 451 -15.21 -9.81 -28.46
CA VAL A 451 -16.36 -10.07 -29.33
C VAL A 451 -15.86 -10.14 -30.75
#